data_AF-A0A1V3FPL8-F1
#
_entry.id   AF-A0A1V3FPL8-F1
#
_cell.length_a   1.000
_cell.length_b   1.000
_cell.length_c   1.000
_cell.angle_alpha   90.00
_cell.angle_beta   90.00
_cell.angle_gamma   90.00
#
_symmetry.space_group_name_H-M   'P 1'
#
loop_
_entity.id
_entity.type
_entity.pdbx_description
1 polymer ?
#
loop_
_entity_poly.entity_id
_entity_poly.type
_entity_poly.pdbx_seq_one_letter_code
_entity_poly.pdbx_strand_id
1 'polypeptide(L)' 'FHRTLADGWAYARFYGSESERRSALPGWLHFYNHHRHHSAIGAPPISRIDNNLPGHHS' A
#
# COMPACT_ATOMS: atom_id res chain seq x y z
N PHE A 1 6.19 -8.31 -4.05
CA PHE A 1 6.28 -6.88 -3.70
C PHE A 1 6.62 -6.01 -4.91
N HIS A 2 7.76 -6.26 -5.60
CA HIS A 2 8.18 -5.42 -6.75
C HIS A 2 7.14 -5.29 -7.88
N ARG A 3 6.51 -6.39 -8.33
CA ARG A 3 5.50 -6.31 -9.41
C ARG A 3 4.22 -5.58 -8.97
N THR A 4 3.70 -5.87 -7.78
CA THR A 4 2.48 -5.19 -7.28
C THR A 4 2.69 -3.69 -7.05
N LEU A 5 3.87 -3.29 -6.60
CA LEU A 5 4.24 -1.89 -6.42
C LEU A 5 4.47 -1.19 -7.77
N ALA A 6 5.06 -1.89 -8.74
CA ALA A 6 5.22 -1.39 -10.09
C ALA A 6 3.85 -1.16 -10.76
N ASP A 7 3.00 -2.17 -10.78
CA ASP A 7 1.69 -2.11 -11.43
C ASP A 7 0.71 -1.19 -10.69
N GLY A 8 0.77 -1.19 -9.35
CA GLY A 8 -0.17 -0.47 -8.50
C GLY A 8 0.18 0.99 -8.25
N TRP A 9 1.45 1.37 -8.35
CA TRP A 9 1.90 2.74 -8.09
C TRP A 9 2.80 3.27 -9.19
N ALA A 10 3.94 2.61 -9.45
CA ALA A 10 4.98 3.20 -10.29
C ALA A 10 4.54 3.44 -11.74
N TYR A 11 3.65 2.57 -12.24
CA TYR A 11 3.12 2.59 -13.61
C TYR A 11 1.58 2.54 -13.68
N ALA A 12 0.89 2.76 -12.55
CA ALA A 12 -0.57 2.70 -12.49
C ALA A 12 -1.26 3.77 -13.35
N ARG A 13 -0.58 4.91 -13.57
CA ARG A 13 -1.02 6.00 -14.42
C ARG A 13 0.19 6.79 -14.93
N PHE A 14 -0.05 7.68 -15.89
CA PHE A 14 0.93 8.68 -16.25
C PHE A 14 1.08 9.72 -15.12
N TYR A 15 2.32 10.00 -14.73
CA TYR A 15 2.66 11.08 -13.81
C TYR A 15 3.44 12.15 -14.59
N GLY A 16 3.05 13.41 -14.44
CA GLY A 16 3.70 14.53 -15.11
C GLY A 16 5.08 14.86 -14.54
N SER A 17 5.41 14.36 -13.34
CA SER A 17 6.74 14.51 -12.73
C SER A 17 7.04 13.40 -11.73
N GLU A 18 8.32 13.23 -11.40
CA GLU A 18 8.74 12.35 -10.31
C GLU A 18 8.18 12.79 -8.95
N SER A 19 8.07 14.10 -8.73
CA SER A 19 7.48 14.67 -7.51
C SER A 19 6.01 14.28 -7.36
N GLU A 20 5.23 14.33 -8.44
CA GLU A 20 3.85 13.87 -8.44
C GLU A 20 3.77 12.38 -8.12
N ARG A 21 4.60 11.56 -8.78
CA ARG A 21 4.65 10.11 -8.53
C ARG A 21 4.97 9.80 -7.07
N ARG A 22 5.95 10.49 -6.49
CA ARG A 22 6.33 10.36 -5.07
C ARG A 22 5.21 10.80 -4.13
N SER A 23 4.48 11.87 -4.47
CA SER A 23 3.35 12.34 -3.65
C SER A 23 2.18 11.35 -3.62
N ALA A 24 2.03 10.51 -4.67
CA ALA A 24 1.01 9.47 -4.73
C ALA A 24 1.36 8.21 -3.92
N LEU A 25 2.65 8.01 -3.57
CA LEU A 25 3.13 6.81 -2.90
C LEU A 25 2.46 6.56 -1.53
N PRO A 26 2.34 7.55 -0.62
CA PRO A 26 1.72 7.32 0.68
C PRO A 26 0.27 6.83 0.58
N GLY A 27 -0.51 7.39 -0.34
CA GLY A 27 -1.91 6.97 -0.56
C GLY A 27 -2.00 5.54 -1.08
N TRP A 28 -1.13 5.17 -2.01
CA TRP A 28 -1.07 3.80 -2.50
C TRP A 28 -0.64 2.79 -1.43
N LEU A 29 0.35 3.15 -0.59
CA LEU A 29 0.77 2.30 0.54
C LEU A 29 -0.37 2.06 1.54
N HIS A 30 -1.14 3.10 1.87
CA HIS A 30 -2.31 2.96 2.73
C HIS A 30 -3.37 2.03 2.11
N PHE A 31 -3.68 2.20 0.83
CA PHE A 31 -4.59 1.28 0.13
C PHE A 31 -4.06 -0.17 0.15
N TYR A 32 -2.78 -0.37 -0.19
CA TYR A 32 -2.17 -1.69 -0.24
C TYR A 32 -2.18 -2.39 1.13
N ASN A 33 -1.80 -1.69 2.20
CA ASN A 33 -1.67 -2.28 3.53
C ASN A 33 -3.03 -2.49 4.22
N HIS A 34 -3.99 -1.58 4.01
CA HIS A 34 -5.23 -1.57 4.78
C HIS A 34 -6.47 -2.07 4.01
N HIS A 35 -6.48 -1.94 2.68
CA HIS A 35 -7.71 -2.14 1.89
C HIS A 35 -7.57 -3.24 0.84
N ARG A 36 -6.37 -3.46 0.31
CA ARG A 36 -6.18 -4.47 -0.74
C ARG A 36 -6.39 -5.85 -0.15
N HIS A 37 -7.41 -6.55 -0.64
CA HIS A 37 -7.69 -7.92 -0.27
C HIS A 37 -6.67 -8.87 -0.93
N HIS A 38 -6.01 -9.71 -0.13
CA HIS A 38 -5.06 -10.71 -0.64
C HIS A 38 -5.71 -12.09 -0.66
N SER A 39 -5.87 -12.68 -1.85
CA SER A 39 -6.48 -14.00 -2.02
C SER A 39 -5.78 -15.12 -1.24
N ALA A 40 -4.47 -15.02 -1.04
CA ALA A 40 -3.68 -16.00 -0.30
C ALA A 40 -3.96 -16.01 1.22
N ILE A 41 -4.45 -14.90 1.79
CA ILE A 41 -4.71 -14.76 3.24
C ILE A 41 -6.15 -14.35 3.55
N GLY A 42 -6.98 -14.13 2.54
CA GLY A 42 -8.39 -13.75 2.69
C GLY A 42 -8.63 -12.44 3.44
N ALA A 43 -7.62 -11.55 3.49
CA ALA A 43 -7.66 -10.32 4.28
C ALA A 43 -6.59 -9.31 3.80
N PRO A 44 -6.66 -8.03 4.19
CA PRO A 44 -5.59 -7.07 3.90
C PRO A 44 -4.32 -7.34 4.73
N PRO A 45 -3.13 -6.93 4.27
CA PRO A 45 -1.87 -7.19 4.97
C PRO A 45 -1.86 -6.78 6.45
N ILE A 46 -2.53 -5.68 6.81
CA ILE A 46 -2.61 -5.21 8.19
C ILE A 46 -3.29 -6.20 9.15
N SER A 47 -4.18 -7.07 8.65
CA SER A 47 -4.90 -8.04 9.47
C SER A 47 -4.01 -9.13 10.08
N ARG A 48 -2.72 -9.12 9.76
CA ARG A 48 -1.70 -10.08 10.22
C ARG A 48 -0.69 -9.43 11.18
N ILE A 49 -0.89 -8.14 11.51
CA ILE A 49 -0.03 -7.37 12.42
C ILE A 49 -0.80 -7.19 13.73
N ASP A 50 -0.55 -8.08 14.69
CA ASP A 50 -1.31 -8.14 15.93
C ASP A 50 -0.81 -7.13 17.00
N ASN A 51 0.41 -6.59 16.87
CA ASN A 51 1.05 -5.81 17.94
C ASN A 51 2.12 -4.77 17.51
N ASN A 52 2.10 -4.26 16.27
CA ASN A 52 3.09 -3.24 15.84
C ASN A 52 2.51 -2.20 14.87
N LEU A 53 1.31 -1.72 15.20
CA LEU A 53 0.71 -0.56 14.55
C LEU A 53 0.90 0.67 15.45
N PRO A 54 1.55 1.75 14.98
CA PRO A 54 1.56 3.01 15.70
C PRO A 54 0.10 3.48 15.84
N GLY A 55 -0.45 3.38 17.05
CA GLY A 55 -1.88 3.64 17.33
C GLY A 55 -2.56 2.62 18.26
N HIS A 56 -1.89 1.52 18.60
CA HIS A 56 -2.36 0.53 19.60
C HIS A 56 -1.56 0.59 20.91
N HIS A 57 -1.31 1.80 21.43
CA HIS A 57 -0.88 1.98 22.81
C HIS A 57 -2.08 2.55 23.59
N SER A 58 -2.75 1.71 24.37
CA SER A 58 -3.64 2.16 25.44
C SER A 58 -2.81 2.58 26.64
#